data_AF-A0A0N4UHY3-F1
#
_entry.id   AF-A0A0N4UHY3-F1
#
_cell.length_a   1.000
_cell.length_b   1.000
_cell.length_c   1.000
_cell.angle_alpha   90.00
_cell.angle_beta   90.00
_cell.angle_gamma   90.00
#
_symmetry.space_group_name_H-M   'P 1'
#
loop_
_entity.id
_entity.type
_entity.pdbx_description
1 polymer ?
#
loop_
_entity_poly.entity_id
_entity_poly.type
_entity_poly.pdbx_seq_one_letter_code
_entity_poly.pdbx_strand_id
1 'polypeptide(L)'
;MCFIDFAAAFNSIDSGALEDDGTLWYPRKDHSTLRPIFYGRRSIVIIGNKVIVNEAFKLGELLEDRGCRLTDVSCGDKLMFRPIKKRSYSNAHKSPLTVKCIQRCSCRNSNHIEKNGKCIRQMDTMKDGKANKCKMESCKVNEIVLDTGCHLTGHKCGVNMVFRTISEERNDSLALWYCVQRCSCEREEFVAKTFHCERAKIQLKSDMVTNEYLQWYYEGGYYKPGKIVFDYGCALTGRECGANMIFVRQRNDTDYCIQICKCINDDYIESDGQSIERFTSKGRRKLIEVGHIFGDFGCFSTNTACGTNMIFRPFIHFYNITDSISHEKCLQRCSCINDKYVEENKQCIERTQNLNSLNEVNMGCQLSGQKCGVNMYFIPFAVNLSANICTQHCHCDNELFVLNGEQCINRNNLFSSTLENNISESKGREEEHNSLNCLYGNCLLSQEILDYGCKLDGQPCGPNMTFRLIDKEELGDKEILGVKCTAICECASEFYENEGRCMKMDQ
;
A
#
# COMPACT_ATOMS: atom_id res chain seq x y z
N MET A 1 -29.08 -19.09 -37.21
CA MET A 1 -29.08 -20.48 -36.71
C MET A 1 -28.79 -20.40 -35.21
N CYS A 2 -29.77 -20.78 -34.39
CA CYS A 2 -29.83 -20.80 -32.93
C CYS A 2 -29.56 -19.49 -32.14
N PHE A 3 -30.62 -18.68 -32.00
CA PHE A 3 -30.93 -17.85 -30.83
C PHE A 3 -31.85 -18.68 -29.91
N ILE A 4 -31.60 -18.76 -28.61
CA ILE A 4 -32.62 -19.10 -27.61
C ILE A 4 -32.36 -18.27 -26.35
N ASP A 5 -33.18 -17.23 -26.18
CA ASP A 5 -33.52 -16.64 -24.88
C ASP A 5 -34.51 -17.57 -24.16
N PHE A 6 -34.28 -17.83 -22.88
CA PHE A 6 -35.26 -18.45 -21.99
C PHE A 6 -35.67 -17.44 -20.92
N ALA A 7 -36.90 -16.93 -21.05
CA ALA A 7 -37.66 -16.32 -19.98
C ALA A 7 -38.94 -17.14 -19.79
N ALA A 8 -39.08 -17.79 -18.64
CA ALA A 8 -40.37 -18.17 -18.03
C ALA A 8 -40.10 -18.93 -16.72
N ALA A 9 -40.61 -18.42 -15.60
CA ALA A 9 -41.60 -19.13 -14.79
C ALA A 9 -41.95 -18.31 -13.54
N PHE A 10 -43.22 -17.96 -13.45
CA PHE A 10 -43.92 -17.49 -12.26
C PHE A 10 -43.87 -18.54 -11.14
N ASN A 11 -43.79 -18.11 -9.89
CA ASN A 11 -44.60 -18.68 -8.82
C ASN A 11 -44.88 -17.66 -7.70
N SER A 12 -46.16 -17.61 -7.38
CA SER A 12 -46.84 -16.85 -6.33
C SER A 12 -46.43 -17.32 -4.93
N ILE A 13 -46.09 -16.39 -4.02
CA ILE A 13 -46.12 -16.61 -2.57
C ILE A 13 -46.71 -15.36 -1.89
N ASP A 14 -47.48 -15.66 -0.85
CA ASP A 14 -48.44 -14.89 -0.09
C ASP A 14 -48.05 -13.51 0.43
N SER A 15 -49.09 -12.67 0.45
CA SER A 15 -49.32 -11.46 1.22
C SER A 15 -49.03 -11.61 2.72
N GLY A 16 -48.08 -10.80 3.22
CA GLY A 16 -47.90 -10.49 4.63
C GLY A 16 -47.77 -8.97 4.81
N ALA A 17 -48.79 -8.36 5.41
CA ALA A 17 -48.85 -6.94 5.72
C ALA A 17 -47.77 -6.55 6.74
N LEU A 18 -47.01 -5.50 6.44
CA LEU A 18 -46.23 -4.76 7.42
C LEU A 18 -46.45 -3.27 7.18
N GLU A 19 -46.83 -2.59 8.26
CA GLU A 19 -47.26 -1.21 8.33
C GLU A 19 -46.20 -0.25 7.79
N ASP A 20 -46.61 0.55 6.79
CA ASP A 20 -45.82 1.61 6.17
C ASP A 20 -46.36 2.95 6.72
N ASP A 21 -45.70 3.50 7.74
CA ASP A 21 -46.00 4.82 8.29
C ASP A 21 -44.87 5.80 7.91
N GLY A 22 -45.11 6.63 6.90
CA GLY A 22 -44.07 7.49 6.34
C GLY A 22 -44.53 8.38 5.19
N THR A 23 -45.72 8.97 5.32
CA THR A 23 -46.37 9.77 4.28
C THR A 23 -45.48 10.91 3.75
N LEU A 24 -45.17 10.87 2.45
CA LEU A 24 -44.56 11.95 1.66
C LEU A 24 -45.66 12.74 0.92
N TRP A 25 -45.78 14.05 1.15
CA TRP A 25 -46.57 14.94 0.27
C TRP A 25 -45.73 16.14 -0.18
N TYR A 26 -45.72 16.37 -1.50
CA TYR A 26 -45.10 17.52 -2.18
C TYR A 26 -45.92 18.81 -1.96
N PRO A 27 -45.31 20.01 -2.01
CA PRO A 27 -45.98 21.25 -1.63
C PRO A 27 -46.91 21.77 -2.73
N ARG A 28 -48.16 22.08 -2.35
CA ARG A 28 -48.96 23.12 -3.00
C ARG A 28 -48.32 24.48 -2.70
N LYS A 29 -48.13 25.28 -3.75
CA LYS A 29 -47.90 26.73 -3.64
C LYS A 29 -49.18 27.33 -3.03
N ASP A 30 -49.09 27.82 -1.80
CA ASP A 30 -49.70 29.06 -1.29
C ASP A 30 -49.88 29.03 0.24
N HIS A 31 -49.48 30.13 0.88
CA HIS A 31 -49.75 30.56 2.26
C HIS A 31 -49.27 29.71 3.47
N SER A 32 -48.10 30.10 3.98
CA SER A 32 -47.75 30.27 5.42
C SER A 32 -48.33 29.31 6.47
N THR A 33 -48.38 28.02 6.19
CA THR A 33 -48.68 26.99 7.20
C THR A 33 -47.41 26.24 7.55
N LEU A 34 -46.88 26.52 8.74
CA LEU A 34 -45.76 25.82 9.36
C LEU A 34 -46.17 24.36 9.59
N ARG A 35 -45.54 23.42 8.90
CA ARG A 35 -45.68 21.99 9.23
C ARG A 35 -44.42 21.53 9.98
N PRO A 36 -44.53 21.13 11.25
CA PRO A 36 -43.44 20.46 11.94
C PRO A 36 -43.11 19.15 11.20
N ILE A 37 -41.81 18.86 11.04
CA ILE A 37 -41.36 17.56 10.53
C ILE A 37 -41.00 16.73 11.76
N PHE A 38 -41.80 15.71 12.03
CA PHE A 38 -41.56 14.80 13.14
C PHE A 38 -40.58 13.72 12.69
N TYR A 39 -39.41 13.67 13.33
CA TYR A 39 -38.45 12.59 13.19
C TYR A 39 -38.52 11.76 14.48
N GLY A 40 -39.42 10.77 14.48
CA GLY A 40 -39.73 10.00 15.70
C GLY A 40 -40.34 10.86 16.81
N ARG A 41 -40.02 10.55 18.08
CA ARG A 41 -40.50 11.32 19.25
C ARG A 41 -39.95 12.75 19.33
N ARG A 42 -38.99 13.13 18.48
CA ARG A 42 -38.34 14.44 18.53
C ARG A 42 -38.83 15.36 17.43
N SER A 43 -39.08 16.61 17.81
CA SER A 43 -39.61 17.63 16.89
C SER A 43 -38.48 18.53 16.38
N ILE A 44 -38.23 18.50 15.08
CA ILE A 44 -37.41 19.51 14.39
C ILE A 44 -38.36 20.40 13.59
N VAL A 45 -38.39 21.69 13.92
CA VAL A 45 -39.27 22.64 13.24
C VAL A 45 -38.42 23.52 12.34
N ILE A 46 -38.61 23.39 11.03
CA ILE A 46 -37.94 24.23 10.03
C ILE A 46 -38.90 25.35 9.62
N ILE A 47 -38.57 26.59 10.01
CA ILE A 47 -39.35 27.79 9.71
C ILE A 47 -38.55 28.66 8.73
N GLY A 48 -38.87 28.55 7.43
CA GLY A 48 -38.10 29.22 6.38
C GLY A 48 -36.65 28.75 6.35
N ASN A 49 -35.70 29.66 6.59
CA ASN A 49 -34.28 29.36 6.70
C ASN A 49 -33.82 29.10 8.14
N LYS A 50 -34.73 29.19 9.13
CA LYS A 50 -34.42 28.99 10.54
C LYS A 50 -34.79 27.56 10.95
N VAL A 51 -33.82 26.81 11.44
CA VAL A 51 -34.04 25.49 12.04
C VAL A 51 -34.14 25.65 13.55
N ILE A 52 -35.23 25.15 14.13
CA ILE A 52 -35.43 25.09 15.58
C ILE A 52 -35.40 23.62 15.99
N VAL A 53 -34.44 23.28 16.84
CA VAL A 53 -34.27 21.95 17.43
C VAL A 53 -34.77 22.03 18.86
N ASN A 54 -35.92 21.42 19.16
CA ASN A 54 -36.57 21.55 20.47
C ASN A 54 -35.94 20.64 21.54
N GLU A 55 -35.30 19.54 21.13
CA GLU A 55 -34.67 18.59 22.02
C GLU A 55 -33.20 18.40 21.66
N ALA A 56 -32.33 18.38 22.67
CA ALA A 56 -30.92 18.11 22.46
C ALA A 56 -30.71 16.66 21.99
N PHE A 57 -29.94 16.52 20.92
CA PHE A 57 -29.45 15.24 20.42
C PHE A 57 -28.26 14.78 21.26
N LYS A 58 -28.09 13.46 21.35
CA LYS A 58 -26.92 12.87 22.02
C LYS A 58 -25.73 12.88 21.08
N LEU A 59 -24.53 12.97 21.63
CA LEU A 59 -23.30 12.81 20.87
C LEU A 59 -23.30 11.47 20.11
N GLY A 60 -22.98 11.50 18.82
CA GLY A 60 -22.99 10.33 17.94
C GLY A 60 -24.35 10.02 17.30
N GLU A 61 -25.43 10.66 17.73
CA GLU A 61 -26.76 10.40 17.18
C GLU A 61 -26.84 10.81 15.69
N LEU A 62 -27.46 9.95 14.89
CA LEU A 62 -27.58 10.11 13.44
C LEU A 62 -28.97 10.61 13.05
N LEU A 63 -29.02 11.46 12.03
CA LEU A 63 -30.25 12.01 11.50
C LEU A 63 -30.17 12.15 9.98
N GLU A 64 -31.25 11.81 9.31
CA GLU A 64 -31.38 12.05 7.87
C GLU A 64 -31.91 13.45 7.60
N ASP A 65 -31.14 14.23 6.83
CA ASP A 65 -31.39 15.63 6.54
C ASP A 65 -31.45 15.88 5.03
N ARG A 66 -32.66 16.17 4.54
CA ARG A 66 -32.89 16.49 3.13
C ARG A 66 -32.45 17.92 2.84
N GLY A 67 -31.50 18.05 1.93
CA GLY A 67 -30.87 19.31 1.56
C GLY A 67 -29.73 19.73 2.48
N CYS A 68 -29.31 18.87 3.43
CA CYS A 68 -28.20 19.14 4.35
C CYS A 68 -28.37 20.44 5.15
N ARG A 69 -29.62 20.79 5.52
CA ARG A 69 -29.98 22.06 6.16
C ARG A 69 -29.55 22.16 7.62
N LEU A 70 -29.23 21.02 8.24
CA LEU A 70 -28.80 20.93 9.62
C LEU A 70 -27.29 21.04 9.77
N THR A 71 -26.51 21.03 8.68
CA THR A 71 -25.06 21.19 8.78
C THR A 71 -24.73 22.48 9.54
N ASP A 72 -23.87 22.34 10.54
CA ASP A 72 -23.45 23.38 11.47
C ASP A 72 -24.53 23.93 12.43
N VAL A 73 -25.72 23.35 12.44
CA VAL A 73 -26.76 23.66 13.42
C VAL A 73 -26.43 23.00 14.77
N SER A 74 -26.64 23.74 15.86
CA SER A 74 -26.45 23.24 17.22
C SER A 74 -27.39 22.08 17.50
N CYS A 75 -26.84 20.93 17.88
CA CYS A 75 -27.60 19.74 18.26
C CYS A 75 -27.55 19.46 19.78
N GLY A 76 -26.82 20.27 20.55
CA GLY A 76 -26.70 20.17 22.01
C GLY A 76 -25.65 21.16 22.54
N ASP A 77 -25.41 21.16 23.86
CA ASP A 77 -24.35 22.00 24.44
C ASP A 77 -22.97 21.53 23.95
N LYS A 78 -22.21 22.44 23.31
CA LYS A 78 -20.93 22.16 22.63
C LYS A 78 -21.02 21.12 21.51
N LEU A 79 -22.21 20.84 20.99
CA LEU A 79 -22.44 19.91 19.88
C LEU A 79 -22.95 20.66 18.64
N MET A 80 -22.68 20.10 17.47
CA MET A 80 -23.22 20.56 16.18
C MET A 80 -23.41 19.37 15.24
N PHE A 81 -24.38 19.46 14.35
CA PHE A 81 -24.57 18.46 13.29
C PHE A 81 -23.48 18.59 12.22
N ARG A 82 -22.89 17.46 11.85
CA ARG A 82 -21.90 17.35 10.77
C ARG A 82 -22.29 16.25 9.79
N PRO A 83 -22.14 16.46 8.47
CA PRO A 83 -22.50 15.46 7.48
C PRO A 83 -21.44 14.34 7.45
N ILE A 84 -21.87 13.10 7.67
CA ILE A 84 -20.99 11.91 7.54
C ILE A 84 -21.14 11.22 6.18
N LYS A 85 -22.28 11.41 5.51
CA LYS A 85 -22.55 10.85 4.18
C LYS A 85 -23.45 11.81 3.41
N LYS A 86 -23.07 12.16 2.19
CA LYS A 86 -23.86 12.98 1.27
C LYS A 86 -24.21 12.13 0.05
N ARG A 87 -25.50 11.96 -0.23
CA ARG A 87 -26.00 11.28 -1.43
C ARG A 87 -26.72 12.30 -2.30
N SER A 88 -26.34 12.37 -3.57
CA SER A 88 -27.03 13.17 -4.57
C SER A 88 -27.85 12.21 -5.42
N TYR A 89 -29.15 12.48 -5.55
CA TYR A 89 -30.02 11.72 -6.44
C TYR A 89 -30.39 12.60 -7.64
N SER A 90 -30.05 12.16 -8.84
CA SER A 90 -30.62 12.69 -10.08
C SER A 90 -31.91 11.91 -10.38
N ASN A 91 -33.06 12.54 -10.15
CA ASN A 91 -34.28 12.02 -10.76
C ASN A 91 -34.20 12.31 -12.26
N ALA A 92 -34.34 11.28 -13.10
CA ALA A 92 -34.22 11.36 -14.55
C ALA A 92 -35.13 12.44 -15.21
N HIS A 93 -36.13 12.93 -14.49
CA HIS A 93 -37.00 14.03 -14.92
C HIS A 93 -36.63 15.35 -14.23
N LYS A 94 -35.74 16.14 -14.87
CA LYS A 94 -35.53 17.62 -14.82
C LYS A 94 -35.68 18.37 -13.47
N SER A 95 -35.73 17.67 -12.35
CA SER A 95 -35.89 18.28 -11.03
C SER A 95 -34.52 18.62 -10.47
N PRO A 96 -34.38 19.74 -9.75
CA PRO A 96 -33.13 20.11 -9.10
C PRO A 96 -32.63 18.96 -8.23
N LEU A 97 -31.32 18.68 -8.30
CA LEU A 97 -30.67 17.58 -7.59
C LEU A 97 -31.09 17.56 -6.12
N THR A 98 -31.82 16.53 -5.71
CA THR A 98 -32.17 16.33 -4.30
C THR A 98 -30.97 15.73 -3.60
N VAL A 99 -30.35 16.53 -2.73
CA VAL A 99 -29.26 16.10 -1.87
C VAL A 99 -29.84 15.57 -0.57
N LYS A 100 -29.38 14.41 -0.13
CA LYS A 100 -29.71 13.79 1.16
C LYS A 100 -28.42 13.63 1.96
N CYS A 101 -28.35 14.25 3.13
CA CYS A 101 -27.26 14.08 4.06
C CYS A 101 -27.67 13.15 5.20
N ILE A 102 -26.75 12.29 5.62
CA ILE A 102 -26.80 11.69 6.96
C ILE A 102 -25.91 12.57 7.84
N GLN A 103 -26.53 13.23 8.81
CA GLN A 103 -25.88 14.11 9.78
C GLN A 103 -25.60 13.32 11.05
N ARG A 104 -24.46 13.56 11.70
CA ARG A 104 -24.10 13.07 13.03
C ARG A 104 -23.98 14.26 13.97
N CYS A 105 -24.55 14.17 15.17
CA CYS A 105 -24.32 15.16 16.22
C CYS A 105 -22.91 14.96 16.82
N SER A 106 -22.01 15.92 16.58
CA SER A 106 -20.58 15.83 16.91
C SER A 106 -20.08 17.03 17.70
N CYS A 107 -18.86 16.95 18.24
CA CYS A 107 -18.28 18.09 18.97
C CYS A 107 -18.18 19.34 18.09
N ARG A 108 -18.63 20.47 18.63
CA ARG A 108 -18.69 21.74 17.90
C ARG A 108 -17.30 22.24 17.51
N ASN A 109 -16.38 22.21 18.48
CA ASN A 109 -15.04 22.75 18.33
C ASN A 109 -14.05 21.62 18.04
N SER A 110 -13.17 21.80 17.06
CA SER A 110 -12.07 20.88 16.73
C SER A 110 -11.13 20.61 17.91
N ASN A 111 -11.07 21.52 18.90
CA ASN A 111 -10.31 21.34 20.13
C ASN A 111 -10.96 20.35 21.14
N HIS A 112 -12.11 19.76 20.81
CA HIS A 112 -12.73 18.71 21.62
C HIS A 112 -12.75 17.40 20.85
N ILE A 113 -12.49 16.31 21.58
CA ILE A 113 -12.59 14.95 21.07
C ILE A 113 -13.80 14.25 21.71
N GLU A 114 -14.42 13.36 20.94
CA GLU A 114 -15.51 12.51 21.41
C GLU A 114 -14.92 11.37 22.23
N LYS A 115 -15.16 11.35 23.55
CA LYS A 115 -14.72 10.27 24.44
C LYS A 115 -15.81 9.94 25.43
N ASN A 116 -16.20 8.67 25.51
CA ASN A 116 -17.23 8.16 26.43
C ASN A 116 -18.56 8.94 26.35
N GLY A 117 -19.01 9.25 25.13
CA GLY A 117 -20.26 9.98 24.89
C GLY A 117 -20.23 11.47 25.29
N LYS A 118 -19.05 12.04 25.54
CA LYS A 118 -18.86 13.46 25.88
C LYS A 118 -17.80 14.10 25.00
N CYS A 119 -17.93 15.41 24.80
CA CYS A 119 -16.89 16.24 24.19
C CYS A 119 -15.90 16.69 25.26
N ILE A 120 -14.68 16.17 25.22
CA ILE A 120 -13.61 16.49 26.16
C ILE A 120 -12.59 17.38 25.44
N ARG A 121 -12.09 18.45 26.08
CA ARG A 121 -11.03 19.25 25.45
C ARG A 121 -9.80 18.37 25.28
N GLN A 122 -9.15 18.47 24.13
CA GLN A 122 -7.97 17.67 23.80
C GLN A 122 -6.85 17.84 24.85
N MET A 123 -6.77 19.00 25.52
CA MET A 123 -5.84 19.27 26.63
C MET A 123 -6.12 18.41 27.88
N ASP A 124 -7.38 18.06 28.15
CA ASP A 124 -7.77 17.34 29.37
C ASP A 124 -7.44 15.84 29.28
N THR A 125 -7.31 15.29 28.06
CA THR A 125 -7.01 13.87 27.83
C THR A 125 -5.54 13.50 27.89
N MET A 126 -4.64 14.49 28.01
CA MET A 126 -3.19 14.25 28.06
C MET A 126 -2.62 14.06 29.47
N LYS A 127 -3.47 14.01 30.51
CA LYS A 127 -2.99 13.89 31.90
C LYS A 127 -2.59 12.47 32.34
N ASP A 128 -2.96 11.43 31.58
CA ASP A 128 -2.58 10.04 31.89
C ASP A 128 -1.86 9.36 30.71
N GLY A 129 -0.53 9.28 30.78
CA GLY A 129 0.28 8.18 30.20
C GLY A 129 0.62 8.23 28.70
N LYS A 130 1.89 8.54 28.38
CA LYS A 130 2.54 8.55 27.04
C LYS A 130 2.04 9.61 26.05
N ALA A 131 2.35 10.87 26.34
CA ALA A 131 2.32 11.91 25.31
C ALA A 131 3.30 11.56 24.18
N ASN A 132 2.85 11.70 22.91
CA ASN A 132 3.73 11.68 21.74
C ASN A 132 4.94 12.59 22.03
N LYS A 133 6.14 12.01 22.02
CA LYS A 133 7.38 12.61 22.54
C LYS A 133 7.66 14.01 21.95
N CYS A 134 7.14 14.28 20.77
CA CYS A 134 7.23 15.56 20.08
C CYS A 134 6.38 16.73 20.62
N LYS A 135 5.54 16.53 21.65
CA LYS A 135 4.73 17.65 22.19
C LYS A 135 5.54 18.62 23.05
N MET A 136 6.70 18.20 23.58
CA MET A 136 7.59 19.07 24.38
C MET A 136 8.92 19.39 23.70
N GLU A 137 9.39 18.52 22.80
CA GLU A 137 10.64 18.70 22.05
C GLU A 137 10.36 18.63 20.55
N SER A 138 11.13 19.35 19.72
CA SER A 138 11.02 19.24 18.26
C SER A 138 11.28 17.80 17.80
N CYS A 139 10.41 17.26 16.94
CA CYS A 139 10.63 15.97 16.30
C CYS A 139 11.89 16.00 15.44
N LYS A 140 12.50 14.82 15.24
CA LYS A 140 13.54 14.62 14.24
C LYS A 140 12.93 14.58 12.83
N VAL A 141 13.72 14.94 11.83
CA VAL A 141 13.32 14.73 10.43
C VAL A 141 13.04 13.25 10.21
N ASN A 142 11.96 12.94 9.52
CA ASN A 142 11.43 11.60 9.27
C ASN A 142 10.91 10.84 10.49
N GLU A 143 10.81 11.47 11.66
CA GLU A 143 10.14 10.85 12.81
C GLU A 143 8.65 10.65 12.52
N ILE A 144 8.17 9.43 12.75
CA ILE A 144 6.78 9.01 12.51
C ILE A 144 6.00 9.11 13.81
N VAL A 145 4.80 9.69 13.74
CA VAL A 145 3.86 9.79 14.86
C VAL A 145 2.50 9.24 14.44
N LEU A 146 1.81 8.65 15.42
CA LEU A 146 0.41 8.28 15.27
C LEU A 146 -0.45 9.42 15.83
N ASP A 147 -1.37 9.90 15.02
CA ASP A 147 -2.19 11.06 15.33
C ASP A 147 -3.67 10.76 15.10
N THR A 148 -4.37 10.46 16.19
CA THR A 148 -5.81 10.25 16.19
C THR A 148 -6.51 11.54 15.78
N GLY A 149 -7.24 11.49 14.68
CA GLY A 149 -7.95 12.62 14.11
C GLY A 149 -7.09 13.56 13.26
N CYS A 150 -5.87 13.16 12.91
CA CYS A 150 -4.99 13.86 11.97
C CYS A 150 -4.75 15.35 12.27
N HIS A 151 -4.91 15.73 13.54
CA HIS A 151 -4.81 17.09 14.05
C HIS A 151 -3.45 17.76 13.90
N LEU A 152 -2.39 16.99 13.70
CA LEU A 152 -1.02 17.47 13.55
C LEU A 152 -0.67 17.78 12.08
N THR A 153 -1.48 17.36 11.10
CA THR A 153 -1.18 17.59 9.67
C THR A 153 -0.99 19.08 9.37
N GLY A 154 0.15 19.43 8.78
CA GLY A 154 0.52 20.82 8.48
C GLY A 154 1.03 21.62 9.69
N HIS A 155 0.92 21.12 10.92
CA HIS A 155 1.53 21.75 12.08
C HIS A 155 3.05 21.58 12.09
N LYS A 156 3.74 22.57 12.66
CA LYS A 156 5.19 22.52 12.81
C LYS A 156 5.61 21.43 13.78
N CYS A 157 6.53 20.57 13.32
CA CYS A 157 7.19 19.56 14.13
C CYS A 157 8.64 19.94 14.48
N GLY A 158 9.16 21.03 13.90
CA GLY A 158 10.41 21.69 14.29
C GLY A 158 10.80 22.80 13.32
N VAL A 159 12.08 23.21 13.34
CA VAL A 159 12.56 24.34 12.51
C VAL A 159 12.55 23.96 11.02
N ASN A 160 11.73 24.66 10.23
CA ASN A 160 11.47 24.38 8.81
C ASN A 160 10.87 23.00 8.54
N MET A 161 10.16 22.44 9.52
CA MET A 161 9.56 21.10 9.42
C MET A 161 8.08 21.12 9.79
N VAL A 162 7.27 20.36 9.07
CA VAL A 162 5.83 20.16 9.31
C VAL A 162 5.49 18.67 9.28
N PHE A 163 4.47 18.28 10.03
CA PHE A 163 3.91 16.95 9.89
C PHE A 163 3.18 16.83 8.56
N ARG A 164 3.48 15.75 7.82
CA ARG A 164 2.77 15.34 6.61
C ARG A 164 2.16 13.96 6.83
N THR A 165 0.93 13.77 6.41
CA THR A 165 0.28 12.45 6.41
C THR A 165 0.99 11.51 5.45
N ILE A 166 1.32 10.30 5.93
CA ILE A 166 1.80 9.19 5.10
C ILE A 166 0.65 8.25 4.78
N SER A 167 -0.16 7.92 5.78
CA SER A 167 -1.30 7.01 5.68
C SER A 167 -2.44 7.54 6.56
N GLU A 168 -3.65 7.38 6.08
CA GLU A 168 -4.88 7.59 6.83
C GLU A 168 -5.55 6.24 7.00
N GLU A 169 -5.76 5.84 8.25
CA GLU A 169 -6.40 4.57 8.56
C GLU A 169 -7.67 4.85 9.35
N ARG A 170 -8.75 4.21 8.89
CA ARG A 170 -10.05 4.28 9.54
C ARG A 170 -10.25 3.00 10.34
N ASN A 171 -10.37 3.15 11.66
CA ASN A 171 -10.82 2.05 12.50
C ASN A 171 -12.35 2.05 12.52
N ASP A 172 -12.96 1.19 11.69
CA ASP A 172 -14.41 1.10 11.58
C ASP A 172 -15.10 0.70 12.88
N SER A 173 -14.43 -0.08 13.73
CA SER A 173 -14.97 -0.50 15.03
C SER A 173 -15.18 0.67 15.99
N LEU A 174 -14.36 1.72 15.90
CA LEU A 174 -14.39 2.86 16.82
C LEU A 174 -14.87 4.17 16.17
N ALA A 175 -15.13 4.16 14.85
CA ALA A 175 -15.34 5.38 14.06
C ALA A 175 -14.25 6.45 14.31
N LEU A 176 -13.04 6.00 14.64
CA LEU A 176 -11.86 6.82 14.85
C LEU A 176 -10.98 6.70 13.62
N TRP A 177 -10.61 7.86 13.09
CA TRP A 177 -9.60 8.02 12.06
C TRP A 177 -8.28 8.30 12.76
N TYR A 178 -7.21 7.62 12.35
CA TYR A 178 -5.87 7.97 12.77
C TYR A 178 -5.00 8.18 11.55
N CYS A 179 -4.13 9.18 11.62
CA CYS A 179 -3.11 9.38 10.62
C CYS A 179 -1.78 8.84 11.14
N VAL A 180 -1.07 8.13 10.29
CA VAL A 180 0.37 7.95 10.41
C VAL A 180 1.01 9.15 9.74
N GLN A 181 1.66 10.01 10.51
CA GLN A 181 2.26 11.25 10.01
C GLN A 181 3.77 11.25 10.21
N ARG A 182 4.49 11.93 9.32
CA ARG A 182 5.94 12.08 9.39
C ARG A 182 6.35 13.54 9.40
N CYS A 183 7.26 13.88 10.30
CA CYS A 183 7.90 15.19 10.32
C CYS A 183 8.81 15.36 9.10
N SER A 184 8.45 16.25 8.17
CA SER A 184 9.13 16.45 6.88
C SER A 184 9.46 17.92 6.68
N CYS A 185 10.35 18.26 5.76
CA CYS A 185 10.65 19.67 5.46
C CYS A 185 9.40 20.41 4.95
N GLU A 186 9.18 21.63 5.46
CA GLU A 186 7.99 22.44 5.15
C GLU A 186 7.93 22.84 3.67
N ARG A 187 9.09 23.07 3.05
CA ARG A 187 9.24 23.47 1.64
C ARG A 187 10.40 22.71 1.00
N GLU A 188 10.35 22.60 -0.34
CA GLU A 188 11.38 21.93 -1.15
C GLU A 188 12.74 22.64 -1.12
N GLU A 189 12.77 23.94 -0.81
CA GLU A 189 14.01 24.71 -0.62
C GLU A 189 14.85 24.22 0.57
N PHE A 190 14.26 23.45 1.48
CA PHE A 190 14.95 22.90 2.63
C PHE A 190 15.32 21.43 2.42
N VAL A 191 16.57 21.10 2.74
CA VAL A 191 17.09 19.74 2.68
C VAL A 191 17.10 19.15 4.08
N ALA A 192 16.60 17.93 4.18
CA ALA A 192 16.61 17.13 5.40
C ALA A 192 18.04 16.91 5.91
N LYS A 193 18.32 17.32 7.14
CA LYS A 193 19.45 16.88 7.96
C LYS A 193 18.93 15.94 9.04
N THR A 194 19.83 15.35 9.83
CA THR A 194 19.47 14.36 10.85
C THR A 194 18.42 14.83 11.87
N PHE A 195 18.38 16.14 12.18
CA PHE A 195 17.51 16.70 13.23
C PHE A 195 16.72 17.94 12.83
N HIS A 196 16.98 18.52 11.65
CA HIS A 196 16.33 19.74 11.19
C HIS A 196 16.36 19.83 9.67
N CYS A 197 15.59 20.74 9.10
CA CYS A 197 15.66 21.07 7.69
C CYS A 197 16.43 22.39 7.51
N GLU A 198 17.50 22.35 6.70
CA GLU A 198 18.35 23.51 6.41
C GLU A 198 18.10 23.97 4.98
N ARG A 199 18.05 25.29 4.74
CA ARG A 199 17.87 25.80 3.38
C ARG A 199 19.10 25.41 2.57
N ALA A 200 18.88 24.73 1.45
CA ALA A 200 19.99 24.39 0.57
C ALA A 200 20.61 25.72 0.09
N LYS A 201 21.91 25.91 0.35
CA LYS A 201 22.69 27.01 -0.23
C LYS A 201 22.91 26.72 -1.72
N ILE A 202 21.82 26.70 -2.48
CA ILE A 202 21.87 26.57 -3.93
C ILE A 202 22.09 27.98 -4.46
N GLN A 203 23.23 28.18 -5.12
CA GLN A 203 23.41 29.28 -6.04
C GLN A 203 22.40 29.06 -7.19
N LEU A 204 21.21 29.65 -7.07
CA LEU A 204 20.17 29.59 -8.08
C LEU A 204 20.60 30.36 -9.34
N LYS A 205 20.54 29.68 -10.50
CA LYS A 205 20.06 30.28 -11.74
C LYS A 205 18.69 29.64 -12.04
N SER A 206 17.62 30.38 -11.69
CA SER A 206 16.31 30.53 -12.35
C SER A 206 15.84 29.34 -13.20
N ASP A 207 14.90 28.51 -12.74
CA ASP A 207 13.42 28.71 -12.70
C ASP A 207 12.69 28.31 -13.99
N MET A 208 11.71 27.41 -13.79
CA MET A 208 10.49 27.14 -14.56
C MET A 208 10.61 26.51 -15.95
N VAL A 209 9.91 25.37 -16.17
CA VAL A 209 8.97 25.13 -17.30
C VAL A 209 8.34 23.70 -17.20
N THR A 210 7.02 23.70 -16.99
CA THR A 210 5.94 22.71 -17.31
C THR A 210 6.02 21.24 -16.85
N ASN A 211 5.01 20.89 -16.04
CA ASN A 211 4.78 19.67 -15.24
C ASN A 211 4.60 18.35 -16.03
N GLU A 212 4.23 18.40 -17.31
CA GLU A 212 4.01 17.19 -18.13
C GLU A 212 5.33 16.55 -18.62
N TYR A 213 6.39 17.35 -18.69
CA TYR A 213 7.72 16.93 -19.13
C TYR A 213 8.53 16.26 -17.99
N LEU A 214 8.27 16.69 -16.75
CA LEU A 214 8.88 16.11 -15.56
C LEU A 214 8.32 14.71 -15.27
N GLN A 215 7.04 14.47 -15.55
CA GLN A 215 6.40 13.17 -15.29
C GLN A 215 7.15 12.02 -15.97
N TRP A 216 7.51 12.16 -17.25
CA TRP A 216 8.25 11.13 -17.97
C TRP A 216 9.71 10.96 -17.50
N TYR A 217 10.36 12.07 -17.10
CA TYR A 217 11.71 12.02 -16.51
C TYR A 217 11.70 11.35 -15.12
N TYR A 218 10.61 11.51 -14.35
CA TYR A 218 10.39 10.83 -13.08
C TYR A 218 9.95 9.36 -13.25
N GLU A 219 9.34 9.01 -14.38
CA GLU A 219 8.97 7.62 -14.74
C GLU A 219 10.17 6.74 -15.13
N GLY A 220 11.40 7.29 -15.17
CA GLY A 220 12.61 6.50 -15.43
C GLY A 220 12.69 5.93 -16.85
N GLY A 221 11.89 6.46 -17.78
CA GLY A 221 11.95 6.08 -19.18
C GLY A 221 13.27 6.51 -19.80
N TYR A 222 13.99 5.56 -20.42
CA TYR A 222 15.12 5.89 -21.28
C TYR A 222 14.64 6.10 -22.72
N TYR A 223 15.18 7.10 -23.40
CA TYR A 223 14.91 7.29 -24.83
C TYR A 223 15.66 6.21 -25.60
N LYS A 224 14.95 5.52 -26.50
CA LYS A 224 15.62 4.70 -27.51
C LYS A 224 16.54 5.62 -28.33
N PRO A 225 17.76 5.20 -28.64
CA PRO A 225 18.62 5.94 -29.54
C PRO A 225 17.90 6.19 -30.87
N GLY A 226 18.16 7.36 -31.46
CA GLY A 226 17.43 7.85 -32.63
C GLY A 226 16.11 8.57 -32.33
N LYS A 227 15.55 8.47 -31.11
CA LYS A 227 14.30 9.17 -30.77
C LYS A 227 14.51 10.68 -30.71
N ILE A 228 13.63 11.41 -31.40
CA ILE A 228 13.65 12.86 -31.52
C ILE A 228 12.82 13.50 -30.41
N VAL A 229 13.32 14.60 -29.83
CA VAL A 229 12.67 15.42 -28.80
C VAL A 229 12.70 16.88 -29.19
N PHE A 230 11.61 17.59 -28.87
CA PHE A 230 11.48 19.03 -29.02
C PHE A 230 11.71 19.70 -27.66
N ASP A 231 12.77 20.47 -27.55
CA ASP A 231 13.23 21.07 -26.28
C ASP A 231 13.31 22.59 -26.41
N TYR A 232 12.46 23.30 -25.66
CA TYR A 232 12.45 24.76 -25.61
C TYR A 232 13.69 25.25 -24.86
N GLY A 233 14.56 25.99 -25.55
CA GLY A 233 15.81 26.49 -24.97
C GLY A 233 16.95 25.46 -24.89
N CYS A 234 16.78 24.25 -25.43
CA CYS A 234 17.83 23.24 -25.52
C CYS A 234 18.42 22.77 -24.18
N ALA A 235 17.63 22.82 -23.10
CA ALA A 235 18.01 22.46 -21.73
C ALA A 235 18.50 21.00 -21.54
N LEU A 236 18.15 20.10 -22.46
CA LEU A 236 18.55 18.69 -22.41
C LEU A 236 19.85 18.40 -23.12
N THR A 237 20.37 19.32 -23.95
CA THR A 237 21.60 19.06 -24.72
C THR A 237 22.73 18.70 -23.76
N GLY A 238 23.35 17.54 -23.93
CA GLY A 238 24.39 17.06 -23.02
C GLY A 238 23.88 16.34 -21.76
N ARG A 239 22.57 16.17 -21.58
CA ARG A 239 21.99 15.32 -20.53
C ARG A 239 21.84 13.88 -20.99
N GLU A 240 21.95 12.96 -20.04
CA GLU A 240 21.74 11.54 -20.28
C GLU A 240 20.28 11.29 -20.69
N CYS A 241 20.10 10.63 -21.84
CA CYS A 241 18.79 10.17 -22.32
C CYS A 241 18.65 8.65 -22.16
N GLY A 242 19.74 7.96 -21.82
CA GLY A 242 19.75 6.62 -21.24
C GLY A 242 21.15 6.08 -20.98
N ALA A 243 21.25 4.79 -20.66
CA ALA A 243 22.54 4.17 -20.36
C ALA A 243 23.50 4.33 -21.56
N ASN A 244 24.62 5.03 -21.34
CA ASN A 244 25.62 5.38 -22.37
C ASN A 244 25.04 6.21 -23.54
N MET A 245 23.99 7.00 -23.29
CA MET A 245 23.35 7.83 -24.29
C MET A 245 23.11 9.26 -23.79
N ILE A 246 23.27 10.23 -24.69
CA ILE A 246 23.17 11.65 -24.43
C ILE A 246 22.28 12.33 -25.48
N PHE A 247 21.58 13.39 -25.07
CA PHE A 247 20.87 14.23 -26.02
C PHE A 247 21.84 15.10 -26.82
N VAL A 248 21.77 14.96 -28.13
CA VAL A 248 22.55 15.74 -29.09
C VAL A 248 21.63 16.61 -29.91
N ARG A 249 21.97 17.89 -30.09
CA ARG A 249 21.21 18.83 -30.92
C ARG A 249 21.31 18.43 -32.40
N GLN A 250 20.16 18.26 -33.05
CA GLN A 250 20.07 17.92 -34.48
C GLN A 250 19.76 19.14 -35.34
N ARG A 251 18.80 19.99 -34.94
CA ARG A 251 18.41 21.22 -35.64
C ARG A 251 17.97 22.27 -34.63
N ASN A 252 18.29 23.53 -34.89
CA ASN A 252 17.69 24.67 -34.18
C ASN A 252 16.60 25.27 -35.05
N ASP A 253 15.41 25.44 -34.46
CA ASP A 253 14.42 26.40 -34.91
C ASP A 253 14.51 27.66 -34.01
N THR A 254 13.82 28.74 -34.33
CA THR A 254 13.96 30.01 -33.57
C THR A 254 13.53 29.88 -32.11
N ASP A 255 12.57 29.00 -31.81
CA ASP A 255 11.94 28.93 -30.48
C ASP A 255 12.23 27.62 -29.72
N TYR A 256 12.61 26.56 -30.42
CA TYR A 256 12.89 25.24 -29.86
C TYR A 256 14.06 24.59 -30.61
N CYS A 257 14.70 23.60 -30.01
CA CYS A 257 15.60 22.73 -30.75
C CYS A 257 15.10 21.30 -30.80
N ILE A 258 15.41 20.70 -31.94
CA ILE A 258 15.22 19.28 -32.20
C ILE A 258 16.48 18.59 -31.72
N GLN A 259 16.36 17.74 -30.72
CA GLN A 259 17.45 16.92 -30.19
C GLN A 259 17.16 15.45 -30.46
N ILE A 260 18.20 14.64 -30.49
CA ILE A 260 18.14 13.20 -30.71
C ILE A 260 18.99 12.50 -29.65
N CYS A 261 18.47 11.41 -29.10
CA CYS A 261 19.23 10.57 -28.17
C CYS A 261 20.26 9.74 -28.96
N LYS A 262 21.54 9.84 -28.61
CA LYS A 262 22.64 9.12 -29.28
C LYS A 262 23.59 8.51 -28.26
N CYS A 263 24.35 7.50 -28.67
CA CYS A 263 25.52 7.02 -27.94
C CYS A 263 26.43 8.17 -27.50
N ILE A 264 26.91 8.12 -26.25
CA ILE A 264 27.68 9.22 -25.62
C ILE A 264 29.00 9.52 -26.36
N ASN A 265 29.61 8.50 -26.97
CA ASN A 265 30.82 8.61 -27.80
C ASN A 265 30.89 7.43 -28.80
N ASP A 266 31.91 7.43 -29.67
CA ASP A 266 32.11 6.41 -30.70
C ASP A 266 32.57 5.04 -30.16
N ASP A 267 32.83 4.95 -28.84
CA ASP A 267 33.13 3.69 -28.15
C ASP A 267 31.86 2.89 -27.88
N TYR A 268 30.67 3.40 -28.19
CA TYR A 268 29.42 2.64 -28.14
C TYR A 268 28.80 2.52 -29.53
N ILE A 269 28.18 1.37 -29.77
CA ILE A 269 27.37 1.11 -30.96
C ILE A 269 25.92 0.93 -30.55
N GLU A 270 25.03 1.42 -31.39
CA GLU A 270 23.60 1.20 -31.24
C GLU A 270 23.25 -0.23 -31.68
N SER A 271 22.67 -1.01 -30.76
CA SER A 271 22.19 -2.37 -31.02
C SER A 271 20.84 -2.56 -30.32
N ASP A 272 19.80 -2.94 -31.07
CA ASP A 272 18.44 -3.18 -30.57
C ASP A 272 17.86 -2.06 -29.68
N GLY A 273 18.18 -0.80 -30.02
CA GLY A 273 17.72 0.36 -29.26
C GLY A 273 18.44 0.57 -27.93
N GLN A 274 19.63 -0.01 -27.76
CA GLN A 274 20.54 0.25 -26.63
C GLN A 274 21.93 0.67 -27.13
N SER A 275 22.63 1.48 -26.35
CA SER A 275 24.02 1.87 -26.57
C SER A 275 24.93 0.89 -25.84
N ILE A 276 25.46 -0.09 -26.58
CA ILE A 276 26.36 -1.11 -26.05
C ILE A 276 27.80 -0.74 -26.36
N GLU A 277 28.72 -1.02 -25.44
CA GLU A 277 30.13 -0.73 -25.63
C GLU A 277 30.65 -1.51 -26.83
N ARG A 278 31.23 -0.81 -27.80
CA ARG A 278 31.93 -1.36 -28.95
C ARG A 278 33.11 -2.13 -28.39
N PHE A 279 32.99 -3.45 -28.32
CA PHE A 279 34.08 -4.33 -27.92
C PHE A 279 35.26 -4.20 -28.89
N THR A 280 36.11 -3.20 -28.69
CA THR A 280 37.47 -3.22 -29.24
C THR A 280 38.21 -4.28 -28.46
N SER A 281 38.81 -5.24 -29.16
CA SER A 281 39.32 -6.50 -28.62
C SER A 281 40.53 -6.38 -27.69
N LYS A 282 40.75 -5.24 -27.02
CA LYS A 282 41.92 -4.97 -26.16
C LYS A 282 41.65 -4.21 -24.84
N GLY A 283 40.41 -3.88 -24.48
CA GLY A 283 40.10 -3.21 -23.19
C GLY A 283 39.78 -4.19 -22.06
N ARG A 284 40.52 -4.14 -20.94
CA ARG A 284 40.23 -4.93 -19.73
C ARG A 284 38.83 -4.58 -19.21
N ARG A 285 37.86 -5.50 -19.35
CA ARG A 285 36.56 -5.39 -18.66
C ARG A 285 36.81 -5.16 -17.18
N LYS A 286 36.23 -4.09 -16.61
CA LYS A 286 36.14 -3.95 -15.16
C LYS A 286 35.24 -5.09 -14.69
N LEU A 287 35.86 -6.17 -14.22
CA LEU A 287 35.15 -7.34 -13.72
C LEU A 287 34.21 -6.88 -12.61
N ILE A 288 32.92 -7.11 -12.78
CA ILE A 288 31.94 -6.92 -11.72
C ILE A 288 32.23 -8.01 -10.67
N GLU A 289 32.44 -7.58 -9.43
CA GLU A 289 32.67 -8.49 -8.31
C GLU A 289 31.37 -9.22 -7.94
N VAL A 290 31.48 -10.45 -7.44
CA VAL A 290 30.33 -11.17 -6.88
C VAL A 290 29.73 -10.32 -5.75
N GLY A 291 28.40 -10.26 -5.72
CA GLY A 291 27.65 -9.48 -4.75
C GLY A 291 27.32 -8.04 -5.15
N HIS A 292 27.83 -7.55 -6.28
CA HIS A 292 27.41 -6.25 -6.80
C HIS A 292 25.89 -6.23 -7.08
N ILE A 293 25.21 -5.19 -6.59
CA ILE A 293 23.77 -4.99 -6.77
C ILE A 293 23.54 -3.98 -7.89
N PHE A 294 22.66 -4.33 -8.81
CA PHE A 294 22.28 -3.54 -9.98
C PHE A 294 20.76 -3.38 -10.03
N GLY A 295 20.29 -2.17 -10.31
CA GLY A 295 18.87 -1.92 -10.55
C GLY A 295 18.54 -2.07 -12.02
N ASP A 296 17.65 -3.00 -12.35
CA ASP A 296 17.31 -3.35 -13.72
C ASP A 296 15.79 -3.17 -13.95
N PHE A 297 15.45 -2.24 -14.84
CA PHE A 297 14.06 -2.01 -15.24
C PHE A 297 13.68 -3.06 -16.28
N GLY A 298 12.61 -3.81 -16.01
CA GLY A 298 12.13 -4.93 -16.82
C GLY A 298 12.90 -6.23 -16.62
N CYS A 299 13.87 -6.26 -15.70
CA CYS A 299 14.66 -7.45 -15.40
C CYS A 299 15.39 -8.09 -16.59
N PHE A 300 15.69 -7.30 -17.62
CA PHE A 300 16.26 -7.76 -18.88
C PHE A 300 17.66 -8.39 -18.76
N SER A 301 18.41 -8.04 -17.72
CA SER A 301 19.74 -8.57 -17.42
C SER A 301 19.70 -9.90 -16.67
N THR A 302 18.53 -10.40 -16.28
CA THR A 302 18.40 -11.69 -15.58
C THR A 302 19.06 -12.80 -16.38
N ASN A 303 19.88 -13.61 -15.71
CA ASN A 303 20.68 -14.70 -16.29
C ASN A 303 21.76 -14.29 -17.30
N THR A 304 22.02 -12.99 -17.49
CA THR A 304 23.14 -12.52 -18.29
C THR A 304 24.45 -12.58 -17.49
N ALA A 305 25.57 -12.79 -18.18
CA ALA A 305 26.87 -12.93 -17.54
C ALA A 305 27.35 -11.58 -16.97
N CYS A 306 27.60 -11.52 -15.67
CA CYS A 306 28.19 -10.35 -15.01
C CYS A 306 29.70 -10.51 -14.73
N GLY A 307 30.25 -11.71 -14.91
CA GLY A 307 31.67 -12.01 -14.66
C GLY A 307 32.03 -13.45 -15.04
N THR A 308 33.27 -13.86 -14.78
CA THR A 308 33.71 -15.25 -15.00
C THR A 308 33.01 -16.18 -14.03
N ASN A 309 32.19 -17.11 -14.54
CA ASN A 309 31.34 -18.01 -13.74
C ASN A 309 30.26 -17.29 -12.92
N MET A 310 29.83 -16.10 -13.35
CA MET A 310 28.84 -15.28 -12.64
C MET A 310 27.70 -14.86 -13.57
N ILE A 311 26.49 -14.76 -13.03
CA ILE A 311 25.29 -14.27 -13.71
C ILE A 311 24.51 -13.31 -12.81
N PHE A 312 23.77 -12.37 -13.41
CA PHE A 312 22.82 -11.58 -12.65
C PHE A 312 21.60 -12.42 -12.26
N ARG A 313 21.25 -12.39 -10.97
CA ARG A 313 20.05 -13.02 -10.42
C ARG A 313 19.19 -11.97 -9.70
N PRO A 314 17.89 -11.85 -10.01
CA PRO A 314 17.02 -10.98 -9.25
C PRO A 314 16.87 -11.51 -7.82
N PHE A 315 16.83 -10.60 -6.86
CA PHE A 315 16.53 -10.95 -5.47
C PHE A 315 15.41 -10.09 -4.87
N ILE A 316 15.01 -9.01 -5.54
CA ILE A 316 13.82 -8.21 -5.24
C ILE A 316 13.14 -7.86 -6.56
N HIS A 317 11.84 -8.13 -6.67
CA HIS A 317 10.98 -7.66 -7.76
C HIS A 317 10.03 -6.59 -7.22
N PHE A 318 9.94 -5.47 -7.92
CA PHE A 318 8.95 -4.43 -7.74
C PHE A 318 8.00 -4.49 -8.93
N TYR A 319 6.72 -4.71 -8.66
CA TYR A 319 5.66 -4.59 -9.64
C TYR A 319 5.00 -3.24 -9.40
N ASN A 320 5.26 -2.26 -10.25
CA ASN A 320 4.52 -0.99 -10.18
C ASN A 320 3.24 -1.16 -11.00
N ILE A 321 2.10 -1.24 -10.32
CA ILE A 321 0.79 -1.27 -10.96
C ILE A 321 0.29 0.17 -11.01
N THR A 322 0.71 0.90 -12.03
CA THR A 322 0.03 2.12 -12.47
C THR A 322 -0.69 1.79 -13.79
N ASP A 323 -1.92 2.28 -13.95
CA ASP A 323 -2.95 1.88 -14.94
C ASP A 323 -2.60 2.12 -16.43
N SER A 324 -1.33 2.07 -16.83
CA SER A 324 -0.97 2.33 -18.22
C SER A 324 0.18 1.48 -18.76
N ILE A 325 1.18 1.11 -17.94
CA ILE A 325 2.26 0.21 -18.37
C ILE A 325 2.82 -0.52 -17.13
N SER A 326 2.68 -1.84 -17.08
CA SER A 326 3.32 -2.65 -16.04
C SER A 326 4.84 -2.64 -16.25
N HIS A 327 5.54 -1.75 -15.56
CA HIS A 327 7.00 -1.78 -15.52
C HIS A 327 7.42 -2.62 -14.32
N GLU A 328 7.82 -3.86 -14.58
CA GLU A 328 8.60 -4.64 -13.63
C GLU A 328 9.93 -3.92 -13.41
N LYS A 329 10.36 -3.76 -12.16
CA LYS A 329 11.72 -3.32 -11.82
C LYS A 329 12.28 -4.34 -10.86
N CYS A 330 13.51 -4.79 -11.05
CA CYS A 330 14.15 -5.64 -10.05
C CYS A 330 15.50 -5.08 -9.61
N LEU A 331 15.88 -5.50 -8.40
CA LEU A 331 17.27 -5.45 -7.97
C LEU A 331 17.87 -6.82 -8.24
N GLN A 332 18.95 -6.83 -9.00
CA GLN A 332 19.70 -8.01 -9.36
C GLN A 332 21.05 -7.99 -8.65
N ARG A 333 21.49 -9.16 -8.19
CA ARG A 333 22.82 -9.38 -7.60
C ARG A 333 23.64 -10.21 -8.59
N CYS A 334 24.90 -9.85 -8.78
CA CYS A 334 25.84 -10.71 -9.50
C CYS A 334 26.18 -11.91 -8.60
N SER A 335 25.86 -13.13 -9.04
CA SER A 335 25.98 -14.37 -8.27
C SER A 335 26.63 -15.48 -9.10
N CYS A 336 27.11 -16.55 -8.45
CA CYS A 336 27.68 -17.68 -9.17
C CYS A 336 26.67 -18.34 -10.11
N ILE A 337 27.15 -18.73 -11.29
CA ILE A 337 26.30 -19.23 -12.39
C ILE A 337 25.53 -20.49 -11.98
N ASN A 338 26.13 -21.37 -11.18
CA ASN A 338 25.52 -22.59 -10.66
C ASN A 338 26.25 -23.07 -9.39
N ASP A 339 25.71 -24.11 -8.74
CA ASP A 339 26.20 -24.67 -7.48
C ASP A 339 27.57 -25.36 -7.56
N LYS A 340 28.18 -25.46 -8.75
CA LYS A 340 29.56 -25.93 -8.90
C LYS A 340 30.57 -24.88 -8.45
N TYR A 341 30.16 -23.62 -8.34
CA TYR A 341 31.01 -22.53 -7.91
C TYR A 341 30.56 -22.01 -6.53
N VAL A 342 31.53 -21.68 -5.69
CA VAL A 342 31.33 -21.03 -4.40
C VAL A 342 31.84 -19.59 -4.48
N GLU A 343 31.14 -18.68 -3.81
CA GLU A 343 31.58 -17.29 -3.65
C GLU A 343 32.74 -17.26 -2.65
N GLU A 344 33.93 -16.90 -3.13
CA GLU A 344 35.13 -16.74 -2.30
C GLU A 344 35.89 -15.49 -2.76
N ASN A 345 36.21 -14.58 -1.83
CA ASN A 345 36.89 -13.31 -2.12
C ASN A 345 36.22 -12.51 -3.26
N LYS A 346 34.87 -12.49 -3.28
CA LYS A 346 34.04 -11.86 -4.31
C LYS A 346 34.27 -12.39 -5.74
N GLN A 347 34.73 -13.62 -5.87
CA GLN A 347 34.84 -14.36 -7.13
C GLN A 347 34.10 -15.70 -7.01
N CYS A 348 33.77 -16.31 -8.14
CA CYS A 348 33.15 -17.63 -8.18
C CYS A 348 34.20 -18.68 -8.55
N ILE A 349 34.62 -19.44 -7.55
CA ILE A 349 35.67 -20.47 -7.65
C ILE A 349 35.02 -21.84 -7.68
N GLU A 350 35.52 -22.75 -8.52
CA GLU A 350 34.98 -24.12 -8.61
C GLU A 350 35.17 -24.86 -7.28
N ARG A 351 34.09 -25.48 -6.80
CA ARG A 351 34.05 -26.19 -5.51
C ARG A 351 34.89 -27.47 -5.63
N THR A 352 36.12 -27.45 -5.13
CA THR A 352 36.88 -28.69 -4.88
C THR A 352 36.21 -29.48 -3.76
N GLN A 353 35.99 -30.78 -3.95
CA GLN A 353 35.11 -31.66 -3.14
C GLN A 353 35.53 -31.90 -1.67
N ASN A 354 36.28 -31.00 -1.03
CA ASN A 354 36.76 -31.19 0.35
C ASN A 354 36.57 -29.90 1.18
N LEU A 355 35.39 -29.68 1.77
CA LEU A 355 35.29 -28.94 3.05
C LEU A 355 33.92 -29.16 3.72
N ASN A 356 33.94 -29.87 4.84
CA ASN A 356 32.84 -29.95 5.80
C ASN A 356 32.84 -28.69 6.68
N SER A 357 31.67 -28.05 6.78
CA SER A 357 31.17 -27.22 7.90
C SER A 357 32.08 -26.15 8.51
N LEU A 358 31.73 -24.86 8.35
CA LEU A 358 31.94 -23.87 9.42
C LEU A 358 30.94 -22.71 9.33
N ASN A 359 30.39 -22.34 10.49
CA ASN A 359 29.43 -21.25 10.72
C ASN A 359 30.08 -19.87 10.50
N GLU A 360 29.52 -19.03 9.63
CA GLU A 360 29.91 -17.62 9.49
C GLU A 360 28.72 -16.66 9.59
N VAL A 361 28.93 -15.59 10.37
CA VAL A 361 27.99 -14.50 10.59
C VAL A 361 27.94 -13.64 9.32
N ASN A 362 26.80 -13.65 8.64
CA ASN A 362 26.63 -13.12 7.29
C ASN A 362 26.32 -11.60 7.28
N MET A 363 27.32 -10.77 7.00
CA MET A 363 27.13 -9.36 6.63
C MET A 363 26.80 -9.24 5.14
N GLY A 364 25.59 -8.77 4.79
CA GLY A 364 25.21 -8.42 3.41
C GLY A 364 24.33 -9.42 2.64
N CYS A 365 23.43 -10.15 3.30
CA CYS A 365 22.53 -11.15 2.67
C CYS A 365 23.26 -12.19 1.79
N GLN A 366 24.52 -12.52 2.08
CA GLN A 366 25.34 -13.35 1.17
C GLN A 366 24.74 -14.73 0.93
N LEU A 367 24.05 -15.27 1.94
CA LEU A 367 23.35 -16.55 1.87
C LEU A 367 22.07 -16.54 1.03
N SER A 368 21.57 -15.40 0.54
CA SER A 368 20.27 -15.35 -0.17
C SER A 368 20.31 -16.24 -1.40
N GLY A 369 19.34 -17.15 -1.52
CA GLY A 369 19.28 -18.15 -2.58
C GLY A 369 20.20 -19.36 -2.38
N GLN A 370 21.04 -19.39 -1.35
CA GLN A 370 21.77 -20.59 -0.95
C GLN A 370 20.86 -21.54 -0.19
N LYS A 371 21.11 -22.84 -0.32
CA LYS A 371 20.38 -23.88 0.43
C LYS A 371 20.66 -23.78 1.92
N CYS A 372 19.61 -23.74 2.72
CA CYS A 372 19.68 -23.76 4.19
C CYS A 372 19.16 -25.06 4.80
N GLY A 373 18.72 -26.00 3.96
CA GLY A 373 18.19 -27.31 4.35
C GLY A 373 17.81 -28.14 3.13
N VAL A 374 17.30 -29.36 3.37
CA VAL A 374 16.72 -30.18 2.30
C VAL A 374 15.42 -29.52 1.84
N ASN A 375 15.36 -29.16 0.56
CA ASN A 375 14.26 -28.41 -0.03
C ASN A 375 14.04 -27.04 0.65
N MET A 376 15.11 -26.35 1.05
CA MET A 376 15.04 -25.03 1.66
C MET A 376 16.11 -24.07 1.15
N TYR A 377 15.79 -22.77 1.02
CA TYR A 377 16.74 -21.69 0.70
C TYR A 377 16.56 -20.45 1.60
N PHE A 378 17.64 -19.69 1.78
CA PHE A 378 17.58 -18.42 2.51
C PHE A 378 16.90 -17.33 1.68
N ILE A 379 15.95 -16.62 2.28
CA ILE A 379 15.25 -15.44 1.74
C ILE A 379 15.54 -14.23 2.64
N PRO A 380 15.86 -13.05 2.09
CA PRO A 380 15.98 -11.84 2.90
C PRO A 380 14.62 -11.39 3.42
N PHE A 381 14.50 -11.23 4.73
CA PHE A 381 13.30 -10.73 5.41
C PHE A 381 13.36 -9.22 5.64
N ALA A 382 14.52 -8.72 6.09
CA ALA A 382 14.74 -7.30 6.33
C ALA A 382 16.13 -6.89 5.90
N VAL A 383 16.23 -5.82 5.11
CA VAL A 383 17.49 -5.26 4.63
C VAL A 383 17.62 -3.83 5.13
N ASN A 384 18.51 -3.59 6.08
CA ASN A 384 18.88 -2.24 6.50
C ASN A 384 20.12 -1.81 5.70
N LEU A 385 19.88 -1.16 4.55
CA LEU A 385 20.93 -0.69 3.64
C LEU A 385 21.95 0.23 4.32
N SER A 386 21.51 1.07 5.27
CA SER A 386 22.37 1.99 6.01
C SER A 386 23.29 1.28 7.01
N ALA A 387 22.87 0.17 7.59
CA ALA A 387 23.66 -0.59 8.57
C ALA A 387 24.36 -1.82 7.96
N ASN A 388 24.10 -2.14 6.70
CA ASN A 388 24.53 -3.38 6.03
C ASN A 388 24.09 -4.66 6.78
N ILE A 389 22.98 -4.56 7.52
CA ILE A 389 22.39 -5.67 8.27
C ILE A 389 21.30 -6.30 7.41
N CYS A 390 21.39 -7.63 7.26
CA CYS A 390 20.38 -8.41 6.57
C CYS A 390 19.90 -9.54 7.48
N THR A 391 18.60 -9.56 7.76
CA THR A 391 17.95 -10.69 8.41
C THR A 391 17.43 -11.62 7.31
N GLN A 392 17.80 -12.89 7.35
CA GLN A 392 17.38 -13.89 6.37
C GLN A 392 16.70 -15.07 7.05
N HIS A 393 15.68 -15.62 6.40
CA HIS A 393 14.89 -16.74 6.89
C HIS A 393 15.06 -17.92 5.95
N CYS A 394 15.09 -19.13 6.50
CA CYS A 394 15.15 -20.36 5.72
C CYS A 394 13.72 -20.74 5.32
N HIS A 395 13.45 -20.84 4.01
CA HIS A 395 12.11 -21.10 3.47
C HIS A 395 12.12 -22.34 2.58
N CYS A 396 11.01 -23.09 2.52
CA CYS A 396 10.91 -24.24 1.62
C CYS A 396 11.07 -23.83 0.15
N ASP A 397 11.70 -24.68 -0.66
CA ASP A 397 12.18 -24.34 -1.99
C ASP A 397 11.12 -24.30 -3.09
N ASN A 398 9.98 -24.90 -2.82
CA ASN A 398 8.87 -25.03 -3.72
C ASN A 398 7.59 -25.07 -2.88
N GLU A 399 6.50 -24.56 -3.44
CA GLU A 399 5.14 -24.59 -2.87
C GLU A 399 4.66 -26.02 -2.57
N LEU A 400 5.30 -27.06 -3.11
CA LEU A 400 5.01 -28.46 -2.77
C LEU A 400 5.47 -28.88 -1.35
N PHE A 401 6.27 -28.07 -0.67
CA PHE A 401 6.79 -28.36 0.66
C PHE A 401 6.28 -27.37 1.69
N VAL A 402 6.07 -27.85 2.92
CA VAL A 402 5.66 -27.05 4.07
C VAL A 402 6.67 -27.23 5.20
N LEU A 403 6.93 -26.14 5.92
CA LEU A 403 7.84 -26.10 7.04
C LEU A 403 7.20 -26.85 8.20
N ASN A 404 7.72 -28.02 8.56
CA ASN A 404 7.34 -28.76 9.76
C ASN A 404 8.54 -28.77 10.72
N GLY A 405 8.52 -27.86 11.69
CA GLY A 405 9.68 -27.59 12.55
C GLY A 405 10.85 -27.04 11.75
N GLU A 406 11.99 -27.73 11.79
CA GLU A 406 13.23 -27.34 11.09
C GLU A 406 13.39 -28.01 9.71
N GLN A 407 12.38 -28.74 9.23
CA GLN A 407 12.45 -29.49 7.97
C GLN A 407 11.30 -29.14 7.03
N CYS A 408 11.56 -29.18 5.72
CA CYS A 408 10.53 -29.05 4.71
C CYS A 408 10.03 -30.43 4.28
N ILE A 409 8.77 -30.73 4.60
CA ILE A 409 8.13 -32.00 4.29
C ILE A 409 7.24 -31.81 3.06
N ASN A 410 7.26 -32.79 2.16
CA ASN A 410 6.39 -32.79 1.00
C ASN A 410 4.93 -32.81 1.48
N ARG A 411 4.11 -31.88 0.99
CA ARG A 411 2.68 -31.77 1.34
C ARG A 411 1.94 -33.11 1.21
N ASN A 412 2.31 -33.94 0.24
CA ASN A 412 1.68 -35.25 0.02
C ASN A 412 2.02 -36.29 1.10
N ASN A 413 3.15 -36.15 1.79
CA ASN A 413 3.61 -37.11 2.80
C ASN A 413 3.12 -36.77 4.21
N LEU A 414 2.64 -35.54 4.45
CA LEU A 414 2.09 -35.12 5.74
C LEU A 414 0.79 -35.88 6.10
N PHE A 415 0.17 -36.52 5.11
CA PHE A 415 -1.09 -37.27 5.25
C PHE A 415 -0.97 -38.65 5.95
N SER A 416 0.23 -39.12 6.33
CA SER A 416 0.38 -40.51 6.82
C SER A 416 0.98 -40.71 8.22
N SER A 417 1.43 -39.69 8.95
CA SER A 417 1.98 -39.94 10.29
C SER A 417 1.86 -38.78 11.27
N THR A 418 1.41 -39.14 12.47
CA THR A 418 1.53 -38.47 13.78
C THR A 418 0.53 -37.36 14.16
N LEU A 419 -0.54 -37.89 14.77
CA LEU A 419 -1.43 -37.32 15.77
C LEU A 419 -0.68 -37.19 17.14
N GLU A 420 -1.03 -36.17 17.92
CA GLU A 420 -0.90 -36.00 19.39
C GLU A 420 0.20 -35.07 19.98
N ASN A 421 -0.29 -34.13 20.82
CA ASN A 421 0.32 -33.41 21.97
C ASN A 421 1.13 -32.12 21.66
N ASN A 422 0.93 -30.94 22.26
CA ASN A 422 0.12 -30.42 23.37
C ASN A 422 0.03 -28.87 23.27
N ILE A 423 -1.08 -28.28 23.72
CA ILE A 423 -1.32 -26.83 23.85
C ILE A 423 -1.01 -26.41 25.30
N SER A 424 -0.25 -25.32 25.50
CA SER A 424 -0.29 -24.54 26.75
C SER A 424 0.04 -23.06 26.53
N GLU A 425 -0.98 -22.24 26.79
CA GLU A 425 -1.09 -20.82 27.16
C GLU A 425 0.18 -19.95 27.33
N SER A 426 0.23 -18.83 26.60
CA SER A 426 0.81 -17.57 27.10
C SER A 426 0.14 -16.32 26.51
N LYS A 427 -0.94 -15.85 27.16
CA LYS A 427 -1.55 -14.53 26.90
C LYS A 427 -0.55 -13.40 27.12
N GLY A 428 -0.38 -12.51 26.12
CA GLY A 428 0.02 -11.12 26.40
C GLY A 428 0.71 -10.30 25.32
N ARG A 429 1.20 -10.90 24.21
CA ARG A 429 1.87 -10.17 23.09
C ARG A 429 1.76 -10.88 21.71
N GLU A 430 0.65 -11.56 21.43
CA GLU A 430 0.61 -12.62 20.39
C GLU A 430 0.04 -12.23 19.00
N GLU A 431 -0.51 -11.04 18.78
CA GLU A 431 -1.21 -10.73 17.51
C GLU A 431 -0.29 -10.67 16.27
N GLU A 432 0.96 -10.20 16.41
CA GLU A 432 1.92 -10.18 15.30
C GLU A 432 2.50 -11.57 14.97
N HIS A 433 2.73 -12.41 15.98
CA HIS A 433 3.25 -13.77 15.77
C HIS A 433 2.20 -14.72 15.19
N ASN A 434 0.92 -14.54 15.55
CA ASN A 434 -0.17 -15.40 15.07
C ASN A 434 -0.48 -15.20 13.57
N SER A 435 -0.29 -13.99 13.05
CA SER A 435 -0.47 -13.71 11.62
C SER A 435 0.60 -14.40 10.76
N LEU A 436 1.83 -14.51 11.27
CA LEU A 436 2.95 -15.16 10.57
C LEU A 436 2.77 -16.68 10.49
N ASN A 437 2.33 -17.34 11.57
CA ASN A 437 2.19 -18.80 11.60
C ASN A 437 1.18 -19.33 10.56
N CYS A 438 0.12 -18.56 10.32
CA CYS A 438 -0.95 -18.97 9.43
C CYS A 438 -0.51 -18.90 7.93
N LEU A 439 0.41 -18.00 7.55
CA LEU A 439 1.03 -17.99 6.22
C LEU A 439 1.85 -19.27 5.91
N TYR A 440 2.25 -20.04 6.92
CA TYR A 440 2.93 -21.34 6.76
C TYR A 440 1.95 -22.53 6.72
N GLY A 441 0.64 -22.29 6.60
CA GLY A 441 -0.38 -23.33 6.58
C GLY A 441 -0.76 -23.88 7.96
N ASN A 442 -0.47 -23.13 9.03
CA ASN A 442 -0.84 -23.48 10.41
C ASN A 442 -1.90 -22.52 10.96
N CYS A 443 -2.90 -22.16 10.15
CA CYS A 443 -4.00 -21.32 10.57
C CYS A 443 -4.96 -22.07 11.49
N LEU A 444 -5.53 -21.35 12.46
CA LEU A 444 -6.73 -21.82 13.15
C LEU A 444 -7.94 -21.67 12.22
N LEU A 445 -8.91 -22.58 12.35
CA LEU A 445 -10.19 -22.45 11.68
C LEU A 445 -10.85 -21.13 12.10
N SER A 446 -11.42 -20.40 11.13
CA SER A 446 -11.96 -19.05 11.28
C SER A 446 -10.94 -17.96 11.64
N GLN A 447 -9.63 -18.22 11.53
CA GLN A 447 -8.62 -17.16 11.69
C GLN A 447 -8.65 -16.20 10.50
N GLU A 448 -8.76 -14.91 10.80
CA GLU A 448 -8.69 -13.83 9.81
C GLU A 448 -7.23 -13.40 9.55
N ILE A 449 -6.91 -13.14 8.29
CA ILE A 449 -5.63 -12.60 7.83
C ILE A 449 -5.88 -11.41 6.91
N LEU A 450 -4.99 -10.42 7.02
CA LEU A 450 -4.87 -9.35 6.04
C LEU A 450 -3.93 -9.76 4.90
N ASP A 451 -4.46 -9.72 3.69
CA ASP A 451 -3.79 -10.10 2.45
C ASP A 451 -3.71 -8.90 1.50
N TYR A 452 -2.53 -8.28 1.45
CA TYR A 452 -2.26 -7.18 0.52
C TYR A 452 -2.01 -7.74 -0.89
N GLY A 453 -2.95 -7.47 -1.79
CA GLY A 453 -2.95 -7.99 -3.16
C GLY A 453 -3.86 -9.19 -3.39
N CYS A 454 -4.58 -9.68 -2.37
CA CYS A 454 -5.64 -10.69 -2.50
C CYS A 454 -5.17 -12.01 -3.14
N LYS A 455 -3.97 -12.49 -2.81
CA LYS A 455 -3.35 -13.68 -3.39
C LYS A 455 -3.63 -14.98 -2.62
N LEU A 456 -4.20 -14.90 -1.41
CA LEU A 456 -4.47 -16.05 -0.57
C LEU A 456 -5.75 -16.79 -0.96
N ASP A 457 -6.66 -16.20 -1.74
CA ASP A 457 -7.94 -16.85 -2.08
C ASP A 457 -7.74 -18.25 -2.69
N GLY A 458 -8.38 -19.26 -2.08
CA GLY A 458 -8.26 -20.66 -2.45
C GLY A 458 -6.94 -21.36 -2.06
N GLN A 459 -5.97 -20.64 -1.49
CA GLN A 459 -4.72 -21.24 -1.01
C GLN A 459 -4.98 -22.06 0.27
N PRO A 460 -4.23 -23.16 0.49
CA PRO A 460 -4.38 -23.96 1.69
C PRO A 460 -3.90 -23.19 2.92
N CYS A 461 -4.75 -23.12 3.95
CA CYS A 461 -4.44 -22.46 5.22
C CYS A 461 -4.23 -23.48 6.37
N GLY A 462 -4.53 -24.75 6.11
CA GLY A 462 -4.18 -25.88 6.96
C GLY A 462 -4.83 -27.18 6.47
N PRO A 463 -4.79 -28.26 7.27
CA PRO A 463 -5.37 -29.54 6.87
C PRO A 463 -6.87 -29.41 6.60
N ASN A 464 -7.29 -29.73 5.37
CA ASN A 464 -8.68 -29.65 4.91
C ASN A 464 -9.28 -28.23 4.97
N MET A 465 -8.45 -27.19 4.97
CA MET A 465 -8.86 -25.80 5.05
C MET A 465 -8.27 -24.96 3.91
N THR A 466 -9.03 -24.00 3.42
CA THR A 466 -8.63 -23.03 2.40
C THR A 466 -8.96 -21.62 2.85
N PHE A 467 -8.13 -20.66 2.45
CA PHE A 467 -8.47 -19.26 2.60
C PHE A 467 -9.64 -18.89 1.68
N ARG A 468 -10.61 -18.15 2.23
CA ARG A 468 -11.67 -17.48 1.47
C ARG A 468 -11.63 -15.98 1.75
N LEU A 469 -11.72 -15.17 0.70
CA LEU A 469 -11.87 -13.72 0.86
C LEU A 469 -13.24 -13.36 1.46
N ILE A 470 -13.24 -12.60 2.55
CA ILE A 470 -14.45 -12.07 3.20
C ILE A 470 -14.64 -10.57 2.97
N ASP A 471 -13.55 -9.83 2.76
CA ASP A 471 -13.59 -8.40 2.50
C ASP A 471 -12.48 -7.99 1.52
N LYS A 472 -12.75 -6.91 0.77
CA LYS A 472 -11.83 -6.32 -0.20
C LYS A 472 -11.95 -4.80 -0.15
N GLU A 473 -10.92 -4.17 0.37
CA GLU A 473 -10.77 -2.73 0.49
C GLU A 473 -9.77 -2.23 -0.57
N GLU A 474 -10.19 -1.29 -1.42
CA GLU A 474 -9.28 -0.61 -2.34
C GLU A 474 -8.58 0.54 -1.58
N LEU A 475 -7.26 0.41 -1.40
CA LEU A 475 -6.42 1.38 -0.72
C LEU A 475 -5.78 2.31 -1.75
N GLY A 476 -6.27 3.53 -1.88
CA GLY A 476 -5.63 4.47 -2.79
C GLY A 476 -6.32 5.82 -2.91
N ASP A 477 -5.54 6.89 -2.78
CA ASP A 477 -5.80 8.12 -3.53
C ASP A 477 -5.49 7.85 -5.00
N LYS A 478 -6.07 8.64 -5.92
CA LYS A 478 -6.14 8.46 -7.39
C LYS A 478 -4.85 8.04 -8.15
N GLU A 479 -3.71 7.93 -7.50
CA GLU A 479 -2.40 7.62 -8.07
C GLU A 479 -1.79 6.27 -7.62
N ILE A 480 -2.28 5.62 -6.54
CA ILE A 480 -1.77 4.31 -6.08
C ILE A 480 -2.96 3.42 -5.67
N LEU A 481 -3.40 2.52 -6.54
CA LEU A 481 -4.44 1.53 -6.21
C LEU A 481 -3.80 0.28 -5.59
N GLY A 482 -3.64 0.28 -4.27
CA GLY A 482 -3.47 -0.93 -3.49
C GLY A 482 -4.80 -1.65 -3.29
N VAL A 483 -4.77 -2.96 -3.07
CA VAL A 483 -5.93 -3.71 -2.61
C VAL A 483 -5.56 -4.45 -1.34
N LYS A 484 -6.33 -4.25 -0.30
CA LYS A 484 -6.24 -4.96 0.98
C LYS A 484 -7.44 -5.89 1.05
N CYS A 485 -7.18 -7.18 1.08
CA CYS A 485 -8.20 -8.18 1.31
C CYS A 485 -8.13 -8.69 2.75
N THR A 486 -9.29 -9.05 3.30
CA THR A 486 -9.36 -9.86 4.52
C THR A 486 -9.74 -11.27 4.08
N ALA A 487 -8.88 -12.24 4.37
CA ALA A 487 -9.11 -13.65 4.12
C ALA A 487 -9.41 -14.36 5.44
N ILE A 488 -10.33 -15.33 5.42
CA ILE A 488 -10.58 -16.22 6.55
C ILE A 488 -10.18 -17.64 6.19
N CYS A 489 -9.58 -18.37 7.12
CA CYS A 489 -9.33 -19.80 6.94
C CYS A 489 -10.59 -20.60 7.25
N GLU A 490 -11.17 -21.29 6.26
CA GLU A 490 -12.39 -22.10 6.42
C GLU A 490 -12.20 -23.52 5.88
N CYS A 491 -13.13 -24.43 6.18
CA CYS A 491 -13.07 -25.78 5.61
C CYS A 491 -13.17 -25.73 4.08
N ALA A 492 -12.31 -26.50 3.41
CA ALA A 492 -12.38 -26.65 1.96
C ALA A 492 -13.72 -27.28 1.55
N SER A 493 -14.17 -27.03 0.31
CA SER A 493 -15.54 -27.37 -0.16
C SER A 493 -16.02 -28.82 0.04
N GLU A 494 -15.13 -29.79 0.25
CA GLU A 494 -15.46 -31.22 0.51
C GLU A 494 -15.55 -31.57 2.01
N PHE A 495 -15.35 -30.59 2.89
CA PHE A 495 -15.25 -30.76 4.33
C PHE A 495 -16.25 -29.87 5.06
N TYR A 496 -16.69 -30.29 6.24
CA TYR A 496 -17.54 -29.52 7.12
C TYR A 496 -16.86 -29.31 8.47
N GLU A 497 -17.21 -28.22 9.15
CA GLU A 497 -16.70 -27.93 10.49
C GLU A 497 -17.41 -28.79 11.54
N ASN A 498 -16.63 -29.49 12.36
CA ASN A 498 -17.09 -30.19 13.54
C ASN A 498 -16.09 -29.98 14.69
N GLU A 499 -16.53 -29.41 15.80
CA GLU A 499 -15.72 -29.15 17.00
C GLU A 499 -14.39 -28.43 16.69
N GLY A 500 -14.42 -27.44 15.79
CA GLY A 500 -13.24 -26.66 15.39
C GLY A 500 -12.27 -27.40 14.46
N ARG A 501 -12.69 -28.50 13.84
CA ARG A 501 -11.91 -29.27 12.86
C ARG A 501 -12.70 -29.49 11.56
N CYS A 502 -11.99 -29.61 10.44
CA CYS A 502 -12.60 -29.88 9.14
C CYS A 502 -12.61 -31.39 8.85
N MET A 503 -13.82 -31.96 8.84
CA MET A 503 -14.10 -33.38 8.65
C MET A 503 -14.64 -33.62 7.24
N LYS A 504 -14.26 -34.73 6.60
CA LYS A 504 -14.72 -35.08 5.26
C LYS A 504 -16.21 -35.43 5.32
N MET A 505 -17.01 -34.98 4.35
CA MET A 505 -18.40 -35.44 4.25
C MET A 505 -18.42 -36.93 3.90
N ASP A 506 -18.97 -37.78 4.77
CA ASP A 506 -19.24 -39.19 4.44
C ASP A 506 -20.31 -39.22 3.33
N GLN A 507 -19.96 -39.78 2.17
CA GLN A 507 -20.88 -40.01 1.05
C GLN A 507 -21.69 -41.29 1.23
#